data_AF-A0A430Q5W0-F1
#
_entry.id   AF-A0A430Q5W0-F1
#
_cell.length_a   1.000
_cell.length_b   1.000
_cell.length_c   1.000
_cell.angle_alpha   90.00
_cell.angle_beta   90.00
_cell.angle_gamma   90.00
#
_symmetry.space_group_name_H-M   'P 1'
#
loop_
_entity.id
_entity.type
_entity.pdbx_description
1 polymer ?
#
loop_
_entity_poly.entity_id
_entity_poly.type
_entity_poly.pdbx_seq_one_letter_code
_entity_poly.pdbx_strand_id
1 'polypeptide(L)'
;MVNLGSNNNTLQDLNESSTQSCSSRNFPNFLGERNYADLKCIKGKSLREKFHELLPPNHSANLKSELDKRIDRFRESCLHLVGKDSVNIKELGTCAMFILLGDMGEQLMELLNRGVSVMDVPRHCSVKILKPKILSKIGGSGADDVDIAWIEVCKCLGGILAFHPFKTTNQDEFSQLFRCCRVVYQSDEFITKSTNTHKHKKIIMKNVT
;
A
#
# COMPACT_ATOMS: atom_id res chain seq x y z
N MET A 1 -47.80 47.30 0.29
CA MET A 1 -47.15 47.90 -0.90
C MET A 1 -45.70 47.43 -0.93
N VAL A 2 -45.28 47.02 -2.11
CA VAL A 2 -44.03 46.36 -2.48
C VAL A 2 -42.83 47.31 -2.30
N ASN A 3 -41.66 46.79 -1.92
CA ASN A 3 -40.52 46.87 -2.83
C ASN A 3 -39.41 45.85 -2.52
N LEU A 4 -39.13 45.02 -3.53
CA LEU A 4 -37.86 44.31 -3.70
C LEU A 4 -36.75 45.33 -4.01
N GLY A 5 -35.52 44.96 -3.66
CA GLY A 5 -34.32 45.64 -4.15
C GLY A 5 -33.09 44.76 -3.99
N SER A 6 -32.92 43.79 -4.89
CA SER A 6 -31.60 43.20 -5.16
C SER A 6 -30.63 44.28 -5.61
N ASN A 7 -29.38 44.21 -5.17
CA ASN A 7 -28.23 44.60 -5.99
C ASN A 7 -26.99 43.80 -5.58
N ASN A 8 -26.50 43.01 -6.52
CA ASN A 8 -25.16 42.44 -6.54
C ASN A 8 -24.13 43.55 -6.77
N ASN A 9 -22.94 43.44 -6.18
CA ASN A 9 -21.65 43.44 -6.88
C ASN A 9 -20.45 43.46 -5.88
N THR A 10 -19.79 42.31 -5.78
CA THR A 10 -18.39 42.07 -6.20
C THR A 10 -17.20 42.83 -5.56
N LEU A 11 -16.26 42.02 -5.01
CA LEU A 11 -14.81 42.23 -4.74
C LEU A 11 -14.48 43.24 -3.62
N GLN A 12 -13.48 43.08 -2.74
CA GLN A 12 -12.31 42.20 -2.67
C GLN A 12 -11.69 42.33 -1.26
N ASP A 13 -10.99 41.28 -0.84
CA ASP A 13 -9.85 41.24 0.10
C ASP A 13 -9.92 41.89 1.48
N LEU A 14 -9.62 41.06 2.49
CA LEU A 14 -8.57 41.20 3.52
C LEU A 14 -8.90 40.17 4.61
N ASN A 15 -8.41 38.94 4.51
CA ASN A 15 -7.09 38.47 4.98
C ASN A 15 -7.02 38.39 6.53
N GLU A 16 -6.34 37.33 7.00
CA GLU A 16 -6.16 36.84 8.37
C GLU A 16 -7.14 35.72 8.80
N SER A 17 -6.70 34.58 9.34
CA SER A 17 -5.36 34.05 9.59
C SER A 17 -5.45 32.59 10.04
N SER A 18 -4.43 31.81 9.66
CA SER A 18 -3.89 30.64 10.35
C SER A 18 -4.82 29.48 10.77
N THR A 19 -5.03 28.55 9.84
CA THR A 19 -4.90 27.12 10.15
C THR A 19 -3.86 26.50 9.22
N GLN A 20 -2.59 26.62 9.60
CA GLN A 20 -1.52 25.77 9.05
C GLN A 20 -1.79 24.32 9.46
N SER A 21 -2.39 23.55 8.56
CA SER A 21 -2.43 22.09 8.64
C SER A 21 -1.03 21.55 8.33
N CYS A 22 -0.23 21.30 9.37
CA CYS A 22 1.07 20.68 9.23
C CYS A 22 0.94 19.18 8.87
N SER A 23 1.68 18.78 7.82
CA SER A 23 1.96 17.41 7.36
C SER A 23 1.01 16.76 6.36
N SER A 24 0.75 17.44 5.24
CA SER A 24 0.78 16.75 3.94
C SER A 24 2.21 16.85 3.39
N ARG A 25 3.08 15.88 3.73
CA ARG A 25 4.24 15.63 2.87
C ARG A 25 3.66 15.24 1.52
N ASN A 26 3.68 16.18 0.58
CA ASN A 26 3.38 15.91 -0.82
C ASN A 26 4.37 14.86 -1.28
N PHE A 27 3.95 13.59 -1.25
CA PHE A 27 4.67 12.55 -1.95
C PHE A 27 4.72 12.98 -3.40
N PRO A 28 5.93 13.08 -3.99
CA PRO A 28 6.03 13.46 -5.38
C PRO A 28 5.22 12.44 -6.20
N ASN A 29 4.25 12.91 -7.00
CA ASN A 29 3.58 12.12 -8.03
C ASN A 29 4.64 11.73 -9.09
N PHE A 30 5.50 10.79 -8.76
CA PHE A 30 6.74 10.51 -9.51
C PHE A 30 6.74 9.14 -10.18
N LEU A 31 5.58 8.69 -10.64
CA LEU A 31 5.48 7.62 -11.62
C LEU A 31 4.31 7.93 -12.56
N GLY A 32 4.57 8.78 -13.57
CA GLY A 32 3.72 8.82 -14.75
C GLY A 32 3.63 7.42 -15.35
N GLU A 33 2.40 6.97 -15.64
CA GLU A 33 1.99 5.94 -16.60
C GLU A 33 3.02 4.87 -17.04
N ARG A 34 3.81 4.31 -16.12
CA ARG A 34 4.62 3.13 -16.44
C ARG A 34 3.74 1.92 -16.30
N ASN A 35 3.02 1.54 -17.36
CA ASN A 35 2.31 0.26 -17.54
C ASN A 35 2.79 -0.84 -16.57
N TYR A 36 2.19 -0.90 -15.38
CA TYR A 36 2.53 -1.87 -14.37
C TYR A 36 1.55 -3.04 -14.52
N ALA A 37 2.06 -4.22 -14.85
CA ALA A 37 1.24 -5.42 -14.89
C ALA A 37 1.03 -5.92 -13.46
N ASP A 38 -0.22 -6.03 -13.02
CA ASP A 38 -0.51 -6.66 -11.74
C ASP A 38 -0.24 -8.17 -11.86
N LEU A 39 0.70 -8.70 -11.05
CA LEU A 39 1.06 -10.12 -11.13
C LEU A 39 -0.13 -11.01 -10.75
N LYS A 40 -0.49 -11.92 -11.65
CA LYS A 40 -1.63 -12.84 -11.52
C LYS A 40 -1.28 -14.09 -10.70
N CYS A 41 -0.83 -13.88 -9.47
CA CYS A 41 -0.29 -14.94 -8.62
C CYS A 41 -1.35 -15.72 -7.83
N ILE A 42 -2.59 -15.24 -7.71
CA ILE A 42 -3.65 -15.90 -6.93
C ILE A 42 -4.62 -16.60 -7.88
N LYS A 43 -4.35 -17.86 -8.22
CA LYS A 43 -5.18 -18.66 -9.15
C LYS A 43 -5.45 -17.93 -10.48
N GLY A 44 -4.41 -17.32 -11.06
CA GLY A 44 -4.52 -16.55 -12.29
C GLY A 44 -5.18 -15.17 -12.14
N LYS A 45 -5.39 -14.69 -10.90
CA LYS A 45 -5.88 -13.35 -10.60
C LYS A 45 -4.84 -12.53 -9.87
N SER A 46 -4.86 -11.23 -10.10
CA SER A 46 -4.04 -10.26 -9.39
C SER A 46 -4.60 -9.92 -8.03
N LEU A 47 -3.78 -9.29 -7.20
CA LEU A 47 -4.23 -8.80 -5.89
C LEU A 47 -5.35 -7.75 -6.03
N ARG A 48 -5.30 -6.92 -7.07
CA ARG A 48 -6.35 -5.95 -7.37
C ARG A 48 -7.67 -6.63 -7.73
N GLU A 49 -7.62 -7.60 -8.64
CA GLU A 49 -8.80 -8.41 -9.01
C GLU A 49 -9.40 -9.08 -7.77
N LYS A 50 -8.55 -9.57 -6.85
CA LYS A 50 -8.99 -10.15 -5.58
C LYS A 50 -9.68 -9.15 -4.65
N PHE A 51 -9.19 -7.92 -4.53
CA PHE A 51 -9.88 -6.90 -3.76
C PHE A 51 -11.21 -6.46 -4.41
N HIS A 52 -11.30 -6.47 -5.74
CA HIS A 52 -12.57 -6.19 -6.43
C HIS A 52 -13.63 -7.27 -6.16
N GLU A 53 -13.23 -8.53 -6.02
CA GLU A 53 -14.14 -9.63 -5.63
C GLU A 53 -14.72 -9.48 -4.22
N LEU A 54 -14.02 -8.75 -3.34
CA LEU A 54 -14.49 -8.47 -1.98
C LEU A 54 -15.50 -7.32 -1.93
N LEU A 55 -15.66 -6.56 -3.02
CA LEU A 55 -16.65 -5.49 -3.07
C LEU A 55 -18.07 -6.08 -3.14
N PRO A 56 -19.07 -5.37 -2.58
CA PRO A 56 -20.46 -5.76 -2.74
C PRO A 56 -20.86 -5.92 -4.21
N PRO A 57 -21.80 -6.83 -4.51
CA PRO A 57 -22.36 -6.93 -5.86
C PRO A 57 -22.97 -5.59 -6.26
N ASN A 58 -22.87 -5.24 -7.55
CA ASN A 58 -23.37 -3.99 -8.12
C ASN A 58 -22.71 -2.70 -7.58
N HIS A 59 -21.46 -2.78 -7.09
CA HIS A 59 -20.70 -1.59 -6.72
C HIS A 59 -20.52 -0.62 -7.90
N SER A 60 -20.51 0.67 -7.60
CA SER A 60 -20.32 1.69 -8.64
C SER A 60 -18.88 1.74 -9.15
N ALA A 61 -18.70 2.21 -10.38
CA ALA A 61 -17.38 2.46 -10.96
C ALA A 61 -16.53 3.42 -10.10
N ASN A 62 -17.18 4.37 -9.41
CA ASN A 62 -16.50 5.29 -8.50
C ASN A 62 -15.89 4.58 -7.29
N LEU A 63 -16.60 3.60 -6.70
CA LEU A 63 -16.06 2.81 -5.59
C LEU A 63 -14.87 1.96 -6.03
N LYS A 64 -14.97 1.36 -7.22
CA LYS A 64 -13.88 0.60 -7.82
C LYS A 64 -12.63 1.49 -8.03
N SER A 65 -12.82 2.68 -8.61
CA SER A 65 -11.73 3.64 -8.81
C SER A 65 -11.10 4.12 -7.49
N GLU A 66 -11.91 4.36 -6.46
CA GLU A 66 -11.40 4.74 -5.14
C GLU A 66 -10.59 3.62 -4.48
N LEU A 67 -11.05 2.37 -4.60
CA LEU A 67 -10.28 1.20 -4.15
C LEU A 67 -8.97 1.07 -4.93
N ASP A 68 -9.02 1.28 -6.24
CA ASP A 68 -7.84 1.23 -7.10
C ASP A 68 -6.77 2.25 -6.66
N LYS A 69 -7.18 3.49 -6.37
CA LYS A 69 -6.28 4.53 -5.83
C LYS A 69 -5.65 4.13 -4.50
N ARG A 70 -6.41 3.45 -3.63
CA ARG A 70 -5.89 2.97 -2.33
C ARG A 70 -4.88 1.85 -2.52
N ILE A 71 -5.15 0.90 -3.43
CA ILE A 71 -4.22 -0.16 -3.82
C ILE A 71 -2.93 0.43 -4.39
N ASP A 72 -3.04 1.45 -5.24
CA ASP A 72 -1.88 2.13 -5.82
C ASP A 72 -1.03 2.85 -4.77
N ARG A 73 -1.67 3.53 -3.80
CA ARG A 73 -0.95 4.15 -2.67
C ARG A 73 -0.25 3.11 -1.79
N PHE A 74 -0.90 1.97 -1.53
CA PHE A 74 -0.29 0.87 -0.79
C PHE A 74 0.91 0.29 -1.53
N ARG A 75 0.80 0.13 -2.85
CA ARG A 75 1.91 -0.31 -3.69
C ARG A 75 3.08 0.68 -3.63
N GLU A 76 2.82 1.98 -3.82
CA GLU A 76 3.87 3.00 -3.79
C GLU A 76 4.58 3.08 -2.44
N SER A 77 3.83 2.96 -1.34
CA SER A 77 4.42 2.89 0.00
C SER A 77 5.25 1.61 0.20
N CYS A 78 4.82 0.47 -0.34
CA CYS A 78 5.65 -0.75 -0.37
C CYS A 78 6.95 -0.53 -1.16
N LEU A 79 6.88 0.11 -2.32
CA LEU A 79 8.05 0.44 -3.15
C LEU A 79 9.02 1.38 -2.44
N HIS A 80 8.50 2.38 -1.73
CA HIS A 80 9.31 3.26 -0.91
C HIS A 80 10.04 2.48 0.19
N LEU A 81 9.34 1.54 0.85
CA LEU A 81 9.93 0.72 1.90
C LEU A 81 11.08 -0.17 1.39
N VAL A 82 10.92 -0.80 0.22
CA VAL A 82 11.97 -1.69 -0.34
C VAL A 82 13.11 -0.94 -1.02
N GLY A 83 12.89 0.32 -1.43
CA GLY A 83 13.86 1.12 -2.18
C GLY A 83 13.68 0.99 -3.70
N LYS A 84 13.87 2.12 -4.40
CA LYS A 84 13.61 2.24 -5.85
C LYS A 84 14.79 1.83 -6.74
N ASP A 85 15.95 1.53 -6.15
CA ASP A 85 17.19 1.28 -6.90
C ASP A 85 17.33 -0.17 -7.40
N SER A 86 16.28 -0.99 -7.28
CA SER A 86 16.28 -2.37 -7.76
C SER A 86 15.99 -2.45 -9.27
N VAL A 87 16.70 -3.35 -9.96
CA VAL A 87 16.55 -3.61 -11.41
C VAL A 87 15.14 -4.13 -11.76
N ASN A 88 14.38 -4.63 -10.77
CA ASN A 88 13.02 -5.13 -10.95
C ASN A 88 11.99 -4.54 -9.97
N ILE A 89 11.84 -3.21 -10.01
CA ILE A 89 10.88 -2.43 -9.20
C ILE A 89 9.46 -3.03 -9.22
N LYS A 90 9.01 -3.53 -10.38
CA LYS A 90 7.63 -4.03 -10.55
C LYS A 90 7.35 -5.28 -9.72
N GLU A 91 8.26 -6.26 -9.79
CA GLU A 91 8.15 -7.51 -9.04
C GLU A 91 8.35 -7.25 -7.56
N LEU A 92 9.36 -6.44 -7.18
CA LEU A 92 9.69 -6.17 -5.79
C LEU A 92 8.54 -5.53 -5.00
N GLY A 93 7.85 -4.54 -5.59
CA GLY A 93 6.68 -3.93 -4.97
C GLY A 93 5.54 -4.91 -4.79
N THR A 94 5.32 -5.78 -5.77
CA THR A 94 4.27 -6.80 -5.70
C THR A 94 4.60 -7.89 -4.66
N CYS A 95 5.88 -8.28 -4.55
CA CYS A 95 6.40 -9.14 -3.49
C CYS A 95 6.16 -8.56 -2.10
N ALA A 96 6.54 -7.30 -1.91
CA ALA A 96 6.32 -6.61 -0.64
C ALA A 96 4.83 -6.55 -0.29
N MET A 97 3.95 -6.23 -1.25
CA MET A 97 2.51 -6.23 -1.03
C MET A 97 1.98 -7.59 -0.56
N PHE A 98 2.40 -8.70 -1.20
CA PHE A 98 1.98 -10.05 -0.79
C PHE A 98 2.48 -10.42 0.61
N ILE A 99 3.74 -10.11 0.93
CA ILE A 99 4.32 -10.38 2.25
C ILE A 99 3.59 -9.56 3.32
N LEU A 100 3.46 -8.25 3.12
CA LEU A 100 2.80 -7.35 4.07
C LEU A 100 1.34 -7.72 4.28
N LEU A 101 0.58 -7.94 3.21
CA LEU A 101 -0.83 -8.32 3.31
C LEU A 101 -0.99 -9.70 3.98
N GLY A 102 -0.15 -10.67 3.62
CA GLY A 102 -0.20 -12.01 4.17
C GLY A 102 0.18 -12.09 5.65
N ASP A 103 1.17 -11.31 6.08
CA ASP A 103 1.70 -11.36 7.45
C ASP A 103 1.05 -10.36 8.42
N MET A 104 0.48 -9.25 7.91
CA MET A 104 -0.13 -8.22 8.74
C MET A 104 -1.64 -8.15 8.63
N GLY A 105 -2.24 -8.70 7.55
CA GLY A 105 -3.65 -8.50 7.23
C GLY A 105 -4.60 -8.85 8.37
N GLU A 106 -4.45 -10.04 8.96
CA GLU A 106 -5.29 -10.50 10.08
C GLU A 106 -5.14 -9.59 11.31
N GLN A 107 -3.89 -9.27 11.68
CA GLN A 107 -3.62 -8.42 12.84
C GLN A 107 -4.18 -7.01 12.66
N LEU A 108 -4.07 -6.43 11.47
CA LEU A 108 -4.62 -5.11 11.18
C LEU A 108 -6.14 -5.13 11.17
N MET A 109 -6.76 -6.13 10.57
CA MET A 109 -8.20 -6.27 10.56
C MET A 109 -8.75 -6.42 11.97
N GLU A 110 -8.10 -7.23 12.82
CA GLU A 110 -8.44 -7.35 14.24
C GLU A 110 -8.38 -6.00 14.97
N LEU A 111 -7.32 -5.21 14.76
CA LEU A 111 -7.19 -3.88 15.38
C LEU A 111 -8.28 -2.92 14.92
N LEU A 112 -8.56 -2.89 13.61
CA LEU A 112 -9.60 -2.04 13.04
C LEU A 112 -10.99 -2.43 13.58
N ASN A 113 -11.26 -3.72 13.71
CA ASN A 113 -12.51 -4.24 14.29
C ASN A 113 -12.66 -3.88 15.78
N ARG A 114 -11.55 -3.74 16.51
CA ARG A 114 -11.51 -3.23 17.90
C ARG A 114 -11.61 -1.71 17.99
N GLY A 115 -11.77 -1.01 16.87
CA GLY A 115 -11.93 0.45 16.81
C GLY A 115 -10.61 1.23 16.80
N VAL A 116 -9.46 0.58 16.60
CA VAL A 116 -8.18 1.28 16.45
C VAL A 116 -8.20 2.08 15.15
N SER A 117 -7.93 3.39 15.22
CA SER A 117 -7.83 4.24 14.05
C SER A 117 -6.67 3.81 13.15
N VAL A 118 -6.85 3.91 11.83
CA VAL A 118 -5.79 3.69 10.82
C VAL A 118 -4.53 4.51 11.14
N MET A 119 -4.70 5.70 11.73
CA MET A 119 -3.59 6.57 12.10
C MET A 119 -2.77 6.06 13.29
N ASP A 120 -3.37 5.23 14.14
CA ASP A 120 -2.76 4.68 15.36
C ASP A 120 -2.27 3.25 15.19
N VAL A 121 -2.73 2.53 14.15
CA VAL A 121 -2.24 1.20 13.76
C VAL A 121 -0.71 1.10 13.78
N PRO A 122 0.08 2.02 13.17
CA PRO A 122 1.54 1.89 13.14
C PRO A 122 2.19 1.97 14.52
N ARG A 123 1.51 2.60 15.49
CA ARG A 123 2.00 2.79 16.85
C ARG A 123 1.68 1.61 17.77
N HIS A 124 0.73 0.77 17.37
CA HIS A 124 0.26 -0.37 18.15
C HIS A 124 1.37 -1.40 18.36
N CYS A 125 1.49 -1.94 19.57
CA CYS A 125 2.60 -2.82 19.96
C CYS A 125 2.67 -4.10 19.09
N SER A 126 1.53 -4.73 18.80
CA SER A 126 1.49 -5.92 17.93
C SER A 126 2.03 -5.64 16.53
N VAL A 127 1.79 -4.45 15.98
CA VAL A 127 2.29 -4.04 14.66
C VAL A 127 3.79 -3.73 14.72
N LYS A 128 4.26 -3.05 15.77
CA LYS A 128 5.68 -2.76 15.98
C LYS A 128 6.53 -4.02 16.03
N ILE A 129 6.04 -5.09 16.67
CA ILE A 129 6.76 -6.36 16.79
C ILE A 129 6.88 -7.07 15.43
N LEU A 130 5.93 -6.86 14.52
CA LEU A 130 5.98 -7.46 13.17
C LEU A 130 7.04 -6.81 12.27
N LYS A 131 7.38 -5.53 12.50
CA LYS A 131 8.32 -4.76 11.66
C LYS A 131 9.64 -5.51 11.38
N PRO A 132 10.46 -5.89 12.38
CA PRO A 132 11.74 -6.54 12.10
C PRO A 132 11.58 -7.87 11.34
N LYS A 133 10.56 -8.67 11.67
CA LYS A 133 10.27 -9.95 11.00
C LYS A 133 9.93 -9.75 9.52
N ILE A 134 9.09 -8.75 9.22
CA ILE A 134 8.66 -8.47 7.86
C ILE A 134 9.79 -7.86 7.05
N LEU A 135 10.54 -6.91 7.61
CA LEU A 135 11.73 -6.35 6.98
C LEU A 135 12.73 -7.45 6.62
N SER A 136 12.96 -8.42 7.51
CA SER A 136 13.80 -9.57 7.20
C SER A 136 13.27 -10.42 6.04
N LYS A 137 11.95 -10.60 5.92
CA LYS A 137 11.33 -11.39 4.84
C LYS A 137 11.38 -10.71 3.47
N ILE A 138 11.25 -9.38 3.43
CA ILE A 138 11.36 -8.61 2.18
C ILE A 138 12.82 -8.37 1.76
N GLY A 139 13.80 -8.81 2.55
CA GLY A 139 15.23 -8.66 2.26
C GLY A 139 15.89 -7.38 2.80
N GLY A 140 15.22 -6.67 3.71
CA GLY A 140 15.65 -5.39 4.26
C GLY A 140 14.81 -4.21 3.75
N SER A 141 15.17 -3.00 4.16
CA SER A 141 14.57 -1.76 3.65
C SER A 141 15.63 -0.95 2.92
N GLY A 142 15.26 -0.44 1.75
CA GLY A 142 16.04 0.54 0.99
C GLY A 142 15.50 1.97 1.13
N ALA A 143 14.68 2.23 2.15
CA ALA A 143 14.13 3.56 2.42
C ALA A 143 15.16 4.44 3.17
N ASP A 144 15.18 5.74 2.85
CA ASP A 144 15.99 6.73 3.57
C ASP A 144 15.62 6.79 5.06
N ASP A 145 14.32 6.72 5.34
CA ASP A 145 13.76 6.61 6.68
C ASP A 145 12.78 5.43 6.76
N VAL A 146 13.30 4.33 7.32
CA VAL A 146 12.57 3.06 7.45
C VAL A 146 11.34 3.19 8.37
N ASP A 147 11.40 4.04 9.39
CA ASP A 147 10.27 4.26 10.31
C ASP A 147 9.12 4.98 9.61
N ILE A 148 9.43 6.04 8.85
CA ILE A 148 8.43 6.79 8.09
C ILE A 148 7.82 5.91 6.99
N ALA A 149 8.65 5.19 6.22
CA ALA A 149 8.17 4.29 5.18
C ALA A 149 7.26 3.19 5.76
N TRP A 150 7.65 2.60 6.89
CA TRP A 150 6.85 1.60 7.59
C TRP A 150 5.49 2.14 8.06
N ILE A 151 5.49 3.34 8.63
CA ILE A 151 4.25 4.01 9.07
C ILE A 151 3.30 4.21 7.89
N GLU A 152 3.83 4.64 6.74
CA GLU A 152 3.00 4.90 5.56
C GLU A 152 2.42 3.61 4.98
N VAL A 153 3.22 2.52 4.93
CA VAL A 153 2.74 1.19 4.55
C VAL A 153 1.60 0.73 5.45
N CYS A 154 1.75 0.88 6.76
CA CYS A 154 0.72 0.50 7.74
C CYS A 154 -0.57 1.30 7.54
N LYS A 155 -0.46 2.61 7.30
CA LYS A 155 -1.62 3.48 7.03
C LYS A 155 -2.31 3.12 5.72
N CYS A 156 -1.55 2.88 4.65
CA CYS A 156 -2.13 2.51 3.36
C CYS A 156 -2.84 1.16 3.43
N LEU A 157 -2.21 0.16 4.05
CA LEU A 157 -2.81 -1.15 4.24
C LEU A 157 -4.05 -1.06 5.15
N GLY A 158 -3.96 -0.38 6.29
CA GLY A 158 -5.09 -0.13 7.17
C GLY A 158 -6.22 0.63 6.47
N GLY A 159 -5.89 1.58 5.59
CA GLY A 159 -6.85 2.32 4.78
C GLY A 159 -7.57 1.47 3.73
N ILE A 160 -6.91 0.45 3.16
CA ILE A 160 -7.58 -0.54 2.30
C ILE A 160 -8.54 -1.39 3.15
N LEU A 161 -8.07 -1.93 4.28
CA LEU A 161 -8.86 -2.83 5.12
C LEU A 161 -10.04 -2.14 5.82
N ALA A 162 -9.90 -0.85 6.14
CA ALA A 162 -10.97 -0.01 6.70
C ALA A 162 -11.87 0.62 5.63
N PHE A 163 -11.72 0.25 4.35
CA PHE A 163 -12.52 0.83 3.27
C PHE A 163 -13.99 0.51 3.48
N HIS A 164 -14.83 1.55 3.58
CA HIS A 164 -16.23 1.43 3.99
C HIS A 164 -17.04 0.37 3.22
N PRO A 165 -16.90 0.21 1.90
CA PRO A 165 -17.58 -0.85 1.16
C PRO A 165 -17.29 -2.27 1.64
N PHE A 166 -16.20 -2.50 2.38
CA PHE A 166 -15.87 -3.80 2.95
C PHE A 166 -16.55 -4.09 4.30
N LYS A 167 -17.32 -3.15 4.87
CA LYS A 167 -18.02 -3.38 6.15
C LYS A 167 -18.96 -4.58 6.14
N THR A 168 -19.49 -4.93 4.96
CA THR A 168 -20.40 -6.06 4.78
C THR A 168 -19.71 -7.33 4.28
N THR A 169 -18.42 -7.25 3.97
CA THR A 169 -17.61 -8.39 3.49
C THR A 169 -17.33 -9.33 4.65
N ASN A 170 -17.37 -10.64 4.40
CA ASN A 170 -17.10 -11.63 5.45
C ASN A 170 -15.61 -11.61 5.81
N GLN A 171 -15.29 -11.60 7.11
CA GLN A 171 -13.91 -11.71 7.60
C GLN A 171 -13.20 -12.99 7.11
N ASP A 172 -13.93 -14.06 6.85
CA ASP A 172 -13.38 -15.29 6.28
C ASP A 172 -12.83 -15.08 4.87
N GLU A 173 -13.45 -14.20 4.08
CA GLU A 173 -13.00 -13.88 2.71
C GLU A 173 -11.67 -13.12 2.74
N PHE A 174 -11.53 -12.18 3.68
CA PHE A 174 -10.25 -11.50 3.95
C PHE A 174 -9.20 -12.49 4.45
N SER A 175 -9.54 -13.35 5.40
CA SER A 175 -8.64 -14.38 5.94
C SER A 175 -8.16 -15.32 4.83
N GLN A 176 -9.04 -15.69 3.89
CA GLN A 176 -8.68 -16.47 2.72
C GLN A 176 -7.73 -15.70 1.80
N LEU A 177 -7.98 -14.41 1.55
CA LEU A 177 -7.09 -13.57 0.76
C LEU A 177 -5.69 -13.50 1.40
N PHE A 178 -5.60 -13.25 2.70
CA PHE A 178 -4.32 -13.20 3.42
C PHE A 178 -3.58 -14.53 3.34
N ARG A 179 -4.30 -15.65 3.49
CA ARG A 179 -3.73 -16.99 3.29
C ARG A 179 -3.22 -17.19 1.86
N CYS A 180 -3.96 -16.75 0.85
CA CYS A 180 -3.51 -16.81 -0.54
C CYS A 180 -2.22 -16.01 -0.74
N CYS A 181 -2.11 -14.81 -0.17
CA CYS A 181 -0.89 -14.01 -0.23
C CYS A 181 0.30 -14.74 0.41
N ARG A 182 0.10 -15.39 1.56
CA ARG A 182 1.13 -16.22 2.22
C ARG A 182 1.61 -17.37 1.33
N VAL A 183 0.68 -18.10 0.73
CA VAL A 183 1.02 -19.20 -0.20
C VAL A 183 1.80 -18.69 -1.40
N VAL A 184 1.41 -17.55 -1.98
CA VAL A 184 2.10 -16.96 -3.13
C VAL A 184 3.55 -16.66 -2.81
N TYR A 185 3.84 -15.93 -1.73
CA TYR A 185 5.22 -15.52 -1.47
C TYR A 185 6.10 -16.67 -0.94
N GLN A 186 5.50 -17.71 -0.37
CA GLN A 186 6.21 -18.93 0.06
C GLN A 186 6.50 -19.90 -1.09
N SER A 187 5.92 -19.69 -2.27
CA SER A 187 6.18 -20.55 -3.43
C SER A 187 7.61 -20.33 -3.96
N ASP A 188 8.31 -21.43 -4.28
CA ASP A 188 9.71 -21.40 -4.73
C ASP A 188 9.93 -20.56 -5.99
N GLU A 189 8.92 -20.45 -6.88
CA GLU A 189 8.97 -19.58 -8.06
C GLU A 189 9.05 -18.09 -7.71
N PHE A 190 8.45 -17.70 -6.58
CA PHE A 190 8.47 -16.32 -6.12
C PHE A 190 9.81 -15.98 -5.46
N ILE A 191 10.32 -16.93 -4.67
CA ILE A 191 11.61 -16.82 -3.98
C ILE A 191 12.76 -16.79 -4.99
N THR A 192 12.72 -17.63 -6.03
CA THR A 192 13.77 -17.67 -7.08
C THR A 192 13.79 -16.43 -7.96
N LYS A 193 12.64 -15.83 -8.28
CA LYS A 193 12.58 -14.52 -8.97
C LYS A 193 13.11 -13.38 -8.09
N SER A 194 12.86 -13.44 -6.78
CA SER A 194 13.35 -12.45 -5.82
C SER A 194 14.83 -12.59 -5.46
N THR A 195 15.45 -13.77 -5.57
CA THR A 195 16.83 -14.05 -5.10
C THR A 195 17.89 -14.10 -6.20
N ASN A 196 17.51 -14.15 -7.48
CA ASN A 196 18.45 -14.14 -8.60
C ASN A 196 19.22 -12.81 -8.80
N THR A 197 18.97 -11.79 -7.96
CA THR A 197 19.68 -10.50 -7.96
C THR A 197 20.96 -10.48 -7.12
N HIS A 198 21.29 -11.54 -6.35
CA HIS A 198 22.51 -11.59 -5.53
C HIS A 198 23.61 -12.55 -6.02
N LYS A 199 23.42 -13.23 -7.15
CA LYS A 199 24.47 -14.08 -7.74
C LYS A 199 24.83 -13.60 -9.14
N HIS A 200 25.65 -12.55 -9.24
CA HIS A 200 26.73 -12.45 -10.25
C HIS A 200 27.56 -11.17 -10.05
N LYS A 201 28.51 -11.23 -9.10
CA LYS A 201 29.81 -10.56 -9.26
C LYS A 201 30.90 -11.55 -8.85
N LYS A 202 31.11 -12.55 -9.71
CA LYS A 202 32.39 -13.27 -9.72
C LYS A 202 33.35 -12.36 -10.49
N ILE A 203 34.08 -11.53 -9.76
CA ILE A 203 35.22 -10.80 -10.32
C ILE A 203 36.20 -11.88 -10.76
N ILE A 204 36.28 -12.12 -12.07
CA ILE A 204 37.38 -12.90 -12.64
C ILE A 204 38.58 -11.96 -12.61
N MET A 205 39.40 -12.06 -11.56
CA MET A 205 40.77 -11.59 -11.62
C MET A 205 41.48 -12.44 -12.68
N LYS A 206 41.66 -11.88 -13.87
CA LYS A 206 42.64 -12.40 -14.82
C LYS A 206 44.01 -12.11 -14.21
N ASN A 207 44.71 -13.16 -13.81
CA ASN A 207 46.13 -13.06 -13.47
C ASN A 207 46.87 -12.53 -14.70
N VAL A 208 47.60 -11.44 -14.49
CA VAL A 208 48.62 -10.93 -15.38
C VAL A 208 49.84 -11.82 -15.19
N THR A 209 50.27 -12.46 -16.27
CA THR A 209 51.64 -12.96 -16.45
C THR A 209 52.06 -12.59 -17.85
#